data_AF-A0A183G681-F1
#
_entry.id   AF-A0A183G681-F1
#
_cell.length_a   1.000
_cell.length_b   1.000
_cell.length_c   1.000
_cell.angle_alpha   90.00
_cell.angle_beta   90.00
_cell.angle_gamma   90.00
#
_symmetry.space_group_name_H-M   'P 1'
#
loop_
_entity.id
_entity.type
_entity.pdbx_description
1 polymer ?
#
loop_
_entity_poly.entity_id
_entity_poly.type
_entity_poly.pdbx_seq_one_letter_code
_entity_poly.pdbx_strand_id
1 'polypeptide(L)'
;METKMLRWTAGVTRLDRVRNDTIRQRFGVAPISEKLREARLRWYGHVLRANDETVCKIGLNLVVPGKRPRGRPKQRWLDTLRLDLEMAGVHPDQAFDRENWRHHTRRADPATKRDRR
;
A
#
# COMPACT_ATOMS: atom_id res chain seq x y z
N MET A 1 10.32 -4.48 -13.75
CA MET A 1 9.21 -5.42 -14.05
C MET A 1 7.86 -4.72 -14.01
N GLU A 2 7.56 -3.90 -13.01
CA GLU A 2 6.28 -3.17 -12.88
C GLU A 2 5.76 -2.51 -14.17
N THR A 3 6.60 -1.78 -14.91
CA THR A 3 6.17 -1.05 -16.12
C THR A 3 6.47 -1.77 -17.43
N LYS A 4 6.93 -3.04 -17.39
CA LYS A 4 7.38 -3.76 -18.61
C LYS A 4 6.26 -3.89 -19.64
N MET A 5 5.07 -4.31 -19.22
CA MET A 5 3.92 -4.45 -20.11
C MET A 5 3.43 -3.10 -20.62
N LEU A 6 3.33 -2.10 -19.73
CA LEU A 6 2.92 -0.74 -20.12
C LEU A 6 3.87 -0.13 -21.17
N ARG A 7 5.17 -0.35 -21.02
CA ARG A 7 6.19 0.07 -21.99
C ARG A 7 6.04 -0.64 -23.32
N TRP A 8 5.82 -1.95 -23.31
CA TRP A 8 5.61 -2.74 -24.52
C TRP A 8 4.36 -2.25 -25.29
N THR A 9 3.23 -2.05 -24.61
CA THR A 9 2.01 -1.50 -25.22
C THR A 9 2.21 -0.08 -25.77
N ALA A 10 3.06 0.73 -25.13
CA ALA A 10 3.39 2.08 -25.59
C ALA A 10 4.44 2.14 -26.70
N GLY A 11 5.05 1.01 -27.09
CA GLY A 11 6.18 0.96 -28.03
C GLY A 11 7.46 1.60 -27.49
N VAL A 12 7.60 1.76 -26.17
CA VAL A 12 8.73 2.45 -25.54
C VAL A 12 9.75 1.44 -25.02
N THR A 13 10.98 1.57 -25.48
CA THR A 13 12.12 0.76 -25.06
C THR A 13 12.85 1.38 -23.87
N ARG A 14 13.94 0.74 -23.43
CA ARG A 14 14.84 1.33 -22.42
C ARG A 14 15.74 2.43 -23.01
N LEU A 15 16.00 2.41 -24.33
CA LEU A 15 16.87 3.37 -25.00
C LEU A 15 16.25 4.76 -25.07
N ASP A 16 14.92 4.84 -25.08
CA ASP A 16 14.17 6.11 -25.10
C ASP A 16 14.30 6.91 -23.80
N ARG A 17 14.88 6.32 -22.74
CA ARG A 17 15.13 6.95 -21.42
C ARG A 17 13.89 7.63 -20.78
N VAL A 18 12.68 7.27 -21.23
CA VAL A 18 11.42 7.75 -20.65
C VAL A 18 11.30 7.29 -19.20
N ARG A 19 10.90 8.18 -18.28
CA ARG A 19 10.72 7.84 -16.86
C ARG A 19 9.51 6.92 -16.65
N ASN A 20 9.58 6.04 -15.65
CA ASN A 20 8.46 5.14 -15.33
C ASN A 20 7.21 5.91 -14.89
N ASP A 21 7.37 7.05 -14.23
CA ASP A 21 6.23 7.88 -13.80
C ASP A 21 5.47 8.45 -14.99
N THR A 22 6.18 8.83 -16.06
CA THR A 22 5.56 9.24 -17.34
C THR A 22 4.77 8.10 -17.97
N ILE A 23 5.30 6.88 -17.98
CA ILE A 23 4.58 5.71 -18.50
C ILE A 23 3.33 5.44 -17.67
N ARG A 24 3.43 5.48 -16.33
CA ARG A 24 2.29 5.29 -15.43
C ARG A 24 1.21 6.35 -15.64
N GLN A 25 1.61 7.62 -15.75
CA GLN A 25 0.71 8.74 -16.03
C GLN A 25 -0.04 8.56 -17.36
N ARG A 26 0.67 8.12 -18.42
CA ARG A 26 0.08 7.87 -19.74
C ARG A 26 -1.05 6.83 -19.70
N PHE A 27 -0.93 5.82 -18.83
CA PHE A 27 -1.94 4.76 -18.67
C PHE A 27 -2.87 4.97 -17.46
N GLY A 28 -2.72 6.04 -16.69
CA GLY A 28 -3.51 6.27 -15.47
C GLY A 28 -3.29 5.22 -14.37
N VAL A 29 -2.15 4.55 -14.34
CA VAL A 29 -1.82 3.48 -13.39
C VAL A 29 -1.06 4.04 -12.20
N ALA A 30 -1.53 3.82 -10.97
CA ALA A 30 -0.77 4.23 -9.78
C ALA A 30 0.48 3.36 -9.57
N PRO A 31 1.50 3.87 -8.86
CA PRO A 31 2.66 3.08 -8.48
C PRO A 31 2.28 1.84 -7.65
N ILE A 32 2.99 0.73 -7.87
CA ILE A 32 2.77 -0.51 -7.13
C ILE A 32 2.95 -0.34 -5.61
N SER A 33 3.84 0.56 -5.19
CA SER A 33 4.04 0.88 -3.77
C SER A 33 2.76 1.40 -3.12
N GLU A 34 1.97 2.20 -3.84
CA GLU A 34 0.69 2.71 -3.35
C GLU A 34 -0.37 1.61 -3.26
N LYS A 35 -0.41 0.70 -4.23
CA LYS A 35 -1.28 -0.49 -4.20
C LYS A 35 -0.97 -1.39 -3.01
N LEU A 36 0.32 -1.63 -2.76
CA LEU A 36 0.76 -2.42 -1.62
C LEU A 36 0.37 -1.75 -0.30
N ARG A 37 0.57 -0.43 -0.17
CA ARG A 37 0.13 0.34 1.01
C ARG A 37 -1.37 0.23 1.24
N GLU A 38 -2.18 0.44 0.20
CA GLU A 38 -3.63 0.29 0.27
C GLU A 38 -4.02 -1.12 0.77
N ALA A 39 -3.41 -2.17 0.21
CA ALA A 39 -3.67 -3.54 0.64
C ALA A 39 -3.30 -3.78 2.13
N ARG A 40 -2.15 -3.25 2.57
CA ARG A 40 -1.70 -3.35 3.97
C ARG A 40 -2.65 -2.65 4.92
N LEU A 41 -3.03 -1.40 4.64
CA LEU A 41 -3.94 -0.63 5.49
C LEU A 41 -5.36 -1.21 5.48
N ARG A 42 -5.82 -1.75 4.34
CA ARG A 42 -7.10 -2.46 4.26
C ARG A 42 -7.12 -3.69 5.17
N TRP A 43 -6.06 -4.50 5.12
CA TRP A 43 -5.92 -5.66 6.00
C TRP A 43 -5.81 -5.24 7.47
N TYR A 44 -4.96 -4.25 7.78
CA TYR A 44 -4.77 -3.77 9.14
C TYR A 44 -6.06 -3.24 9.76
N GLY A 45 -6.82 -2.42 9.04
CA GLY A 45 -8.13 -1.96 9.51
C GLY A 45 -9.11 -3.11 9.72
N HIS A 46 -9.06 -4.17 8.89
CA HIS A 46 -9.86 -5.37 9.11
C HIS A 46 -9.47 -6.07 10.42
N VAL A 47 -8.17 -6.23 10.69
CA VAL A 47 -7.69 -6.81 11.95
C VAL A 47 -8.07 -5.95 13.16
N LEU A 48 -7.99 -4.62 13.06
CA LEU A 48 -8.36 -3.74 14.18
C LEU A 48 -9.82 -3.90 14.61
N ARG A 49 -10.72 -4.13 13.66
CA ARG A 49 -12.16 -4.36 13.91
C ARG A 49 -12.50 -5.80 14.28
N ALA A 50 -11.56 -6.74 14.17
CA ALA A 50 -11.80 -8.12 14.52
C ALA A 50 -11.80 -8.31 16.05
N ASN A 51 -12.52 -9.32 16.53
CA ASN A 51 -12.52 -9.69 17.95
C ASN A 51 -11.11 -10.08 18.42
N ASP A 52 -10.85 -9.88 19.71
CA ASP A 52 -9.53 -10.13 20.30
C ASP A 52 -9.07 -11.59 20.26
N GLU A 53 -10.03 -12.51 20.20
CA GLU A 53 -9.80 -13.96 20.10
C GLU A 53 -9.42 -14.41 18.68
N THR A 54 -9.55 -13.55 17.67
CA THR A 54 -9.20 -13.93 16.30
C THR A 54 -7.69 -14.11 16.16
N VAL A 55 -7.28 -15.16 15.44
CA VAL A 55 -5.86 -15.46 15.18
C VAL A 55 -5.11 -14.27 14.59
N CYS A 56 -5.76 -13.47 13.73
CA CYS A 56 -5.15 -12.27 13.15
C CYS A 56 -4.85 -11.20 14.20
N LYS A 57 -5.75 -10.96 15.16
CA LYS A 57 -5.55 -9.96 16.21
C LYS A 57 -4.50 -10.43 17.22
N ILE A 58 -4.56 -11.71 17.62
CA ILE A 58 -3.54 -12.34 18.47
C ILE A 58 -2.17 -12.23 17.79
N GLY A 59 -2.06 -12.61 16.52
CA GLY A 59 -0.80 -12.56 15.76
C GLY A 59 -0.27 -11.13 15.57
N LEU A 60 -1.14 -10.13 15.43
CA LEU A 60 -0.73 -8.72 15.35
C LEU A 60 -0.10 -8.24 16.67
N ASN A 61 -0.64 -8.68 17.81
CA ASN A 61 -0.21 -8.29 19.15
C ASN A 61 0.93 -9.17 19.70
N LEU A 62 1.25 -10.28 19.03
CA LEU A 62 2.28 -11.22 19.47
C LEU A 62 3.67 -10.58 19.44
N VAL A 63 4.31 -10.50 20.61
CA VAL A 63 5.71 -10.06 20.74
C VAL A 63 6.61 -11.29 20.85
N VAL A 64 7.45 -11.50 19.83
CA VAL A 64 8.45 -12.58 19.85
C VAL A 64 9.72 -12.06 20.53
N PRO A 65 10.16 -12.66 21.65
CA PRO A 65 11.38 -12.25 22.34
C PRO A 65 12.62 -12.54 21.51
N GLY A 66 13.61 -11.65 21.56
CA GLY A 66 14.89 -11.81 20.86
C GLY A 66 15.56 -10.48 20.50
N LYS A 67 16.86 -10.54 20.23
CA LYS A 67 17.65 -9.37 19.77
C LYS A 67 17.77 -9.37 18.25
N ARG A 68 17.70 -8.18 17.64
CA ARG A 68 17.93 -8.04 16.19
C ARG A 68 19.43 -8.13 15.90
N PRO A 69 19.84 -8.78 14.80
CA PRO A 69 21.24 -8.77 14.38
C PRO A 69 21.69 -7.34 14.07
N ARG A 70 22.98 -7.07 14.30
CA ARG A 70 23.62 -5.80 13.91
C ARG A 70 23.74 -5.72 12.39
N GLY A 71 23.72 -4.50 11.84
CA GLY A 71 23.87 -4.25 10.41
C GLY A 71 22.56 -3.84 9.74
N ARG A 72 22.14 -4.58 8.70
CA ARG A 72 20.91 -4.31 7.91
C ARG A 72 19.81 -5.32 8.22
N PRO A 73 19.19 -5.26 9.42
CA PRO A 73 18.05 -6.13 9.73
C PRO A 73 16.90 -5.82 8.77
N LYS A 74 16.12 -6.85 8.41
CA LYS A 74 14.90 -6.68 7.60
C LYS A 74 13.91 -5.78 8.35
N GLN A 75 13.23 -4.87 7.63
CA GLN A 75 12.19 -4.00 8.18
C GLN A 75 11.03 -4.83 8.74
N ARG A 76 10.49 -4.45 9.92
CA ARG A 76 9.32 -5.15 10.48
C ARG A 76 8.07 -4.71 9.75
N TRP A 77 7.09 -5.59 9.74
CA TRP A 77 5.76 -5.26 9.27
C TRP A 77 5.16 -4.03 9.98
N LEU A 78 5.24 -4.01 11.32
CA LEU A 78 4.75 -2.88 12.12
C LEU A 78 5.49 -1.56 11.82
N ASP A 79 6.80 -1.62 11.55
CA ASP A 79 7.58 -0.42 11.18
C ASP A 79 7.06 0.15 9.84
N THR A 80 6.79 -0.71 8.86
CA THR A 80 6.18 -0.31 7.58
C THR A 80 4.75 0.23 7.76
N LEU A 81 3.93 -0.42 8.58
CA LEU A 81 2.55 0.01 8.85
C LEU A 81 2.50 1.41 9.48
N ARG A 82 3.41 1.73 10.40
CA ARG A 82 3.50 3.08 10.99
C ARG A 82 3.72 4.14 9.93
N LEU A 83 4.69 3.92 9.04
CA LEU A 83 4.95 4.82 7.91
C LEU A 83 3.75 4.91 6.96
N ASP A 84 3.04 3.81 6.72
CA ASP A 84 1.85 3.81 5.88
C ASP A 84 0.71 4.66 6.48
N LEU A 85 0.49 4.57 7.79
CA LEU A 85 -0.50 5.36 8.53
C LEU A 85 -0.15 6.85 8.48
N GLU A 86 1.13 7.19 8.70
CA GLU A 86 1.63 8.57 8.59
C GLU A 86 1.43 9.13 7.17
N MET A 87 1.82 8.38 6.15
CA MET A 87 1.64 8.80 4.75
C MET A 87 0.16 8.92 4.36
N ALA A 88 -0.73 8.13 4.96
CA ALA A 88 -2.17 8.22 4.74
C ALA A 88 -2.84 9.31 5.59
N GLY A 89 -2.16 9.82 6.62
CA GLY A 89 -2.70 10.79 7.57
C GLY A 89 -3.86 10.24 8.39
N VAL A 90 -3.82 8.95 8.74
CA VAL A 90 -4.93 8.23 9.40
C VAL A 90 -4.47 7.64 10.73
N HIS A 91 -5.26 7.81 11.78
CA HIS A 91 -5.01 7.19 13.08
C HIS A 91 -5.64 5.79 13.13
N PRO A 92 -5.01 4.77 13.75
CA PRO A 92 -5.59 3.43 13.89
C PRO A 92 -7.04 3.39 14.39
N ASP A 93 -7.41 4.24 15.35
CA ASP A 93 -8.77 4.28 15.91
C ASP A 93 -9.84 4.69 14.89
N GLN A 94 -9.45 5.41 13.84
CA GLN A 94 -10.35 5.74 12.74
C GLN A 94 -10.76 4.50 11.93
N ALA A 95 -10.13 3.33 12.16
CA ALA A 95 -10.53 2.09 11.51
C ALA A 95 -11.94 1.63 11.88
N PHE A 96 -12.50 2.05 13.01
CA PHE A 96 -13.87 1.68 13.40
C PHE A 96 -14.93 2.39 12.54
N ASP A 97 -14.63 3.60 12.07
CA ASP A 97 -15.37 4.24 11.00
C ASP A 97 -14.90 3.70 9.64
N ARG A 98 -15.71 2.80 9.07
CA ARG A 98 -15.37 2.14 7.80
C ARG A 98 -15.32 3.10 6.62
N GLU A 99 -16.15 4.14 6.63
CA GLU A 99 -16.23 5.10 5.53
C GLU A 99 -15.01 6.01 5.56
N ASN A 100 -14.72 6.58 6.73
CA ASN A 100 -13.54 7.40 6.93
C ASN A 100 -12.24 6.61 6.65
N TRP A 101 -12.13 5.37 7.15
CA TRP A 101 -10.98 4.52 6.87
C TRP A 101 -10.80 4.27 5.37
N ARG A 102 -11.89 3.98 4.64
CA ARG A 102 -11.83 3.76 3.19
C ARG A 102 -11.41 5.02 2.44
N HIS A 103 -11.93 6.18 2.84
CA HIS A 103 -11.59 7.46 2.24
C HIS A 103 -10.09 7.76 2.29
N HIS A 104 -9.45 7.52 3.45
CA HIS A 104 -8.01 7.78 3.62
C HIS A 104 -7.11 6.69 3.03
N THR A 105 -7.53 5.42 3.07
CA THR A 105 -6.65 4.31 2.71
C THR A 105 -6.74 3.88 1.24
N ARG A 106 -7.86 4.16 0.55
CA ARG A 106 -8.08 3.81 -0.85
C ARG A 106 -7.57 4.94 -1.75
N ARG A 107 -6.39 4.77 -2.34
CA ARG A 107 -5.78 5.78 -3.23
C ARG A 107 -5.53 5.30 -4.65
N ALA A 108 -5.36 4.00 -4.87
CA ALA A 108 -4.45 3.58 -5.92
C ALA A 108 -5.09 3.31 -7.29
N ASP A 109 -6.43 3.32 -7.49
CA ASP A 109 -7.00 3.34 -8.84
C ASP A 109 -7.96 4.52 -9.00
N PRO A 110 -7.65 5.51 -9.83
CA PRO A 110 -8.65 6.45 -10.30
C PRO A 110 -9.56 5.72 -11.29
N ALA A 111 -10.54 4.96 -10.78
CA ALA A 111 -11.65 4.47 -11.61
C ALA A 111 -12.45 5.64 -12.25
N THR A 112 -12.24 6.86 -11.75
CA THR A 112 -13.00 8.07 -12.06
C THR A 112 -12.49 8.89 -13.26
N LYS A 113 -11.35 8.55 -13.88
CA LYS A 113 -10.89 9.19 -15.12
C LYS A 113 -11.14 8.32 -16.37
N ARG A 114 -12.26 7.59 -16.42
CA ARG A 114 -12.85 7.26 -17.73
C ARG A 114 -13.51 8.54 -18.20
N ASP A 115 -12.89 9.21 -19.18
CA ASP A 115 -13.48 10.34 -19.88
C ASP A 115 -14.96 10.07 -20.16
N ARG A 116 -15.80 11.03 -19.76
CA ARG A 116 -17.10 11.18 -20.41
C ARG A 116 -16.78 11.52 -21.86
N ARG A 117 -17.28 10.67 -22.76
CA ARG A 117 -17.16 10.74 -24.22
C ARG A 117 -17.25 12.15 -24.78
#